data_AF-A0A953J357-F1
#
_entry.id   AF-A0A953J357-F1
#
_cell.length_a   1.000
_cell.length_b   1.000
_cell.length_c   1.000
_cell.angle_alpha   90.00
_cell.angle_beta   90.00
_cell.angle_gamma   90.00
#
_symmetry.space_group_name_H-M   'P 1'
#
loop_
_entity.id
_entity.type
_entity.pdbx_description
1 polymer ?
#
loop_
_entity_poly.entity_id
_entity_poly.type
_entity_poly.pdbx_seq_one_letter_code
_entity_poly.pdbx_strand_id
1 'polypeptide(L)'
;MDSIVRRVLILLGAGLMAWGYYHLFGLTLEESYVNRRVTASLPWGHGVITGRVAAAEGGRILLEKEPGSALEEVMQKDVITVEELPAGEYEVRRAVRAVSATVAGGFLIWGALFLRRTRWGGGY
;
A
#
# COMPACT_ATOMS: atom_id res chain seq x y z
N MET A 1 17.69 16.45 23.83
CA MET A 1 16.97 16.26 22.56
C MET A 1 16.11 17.49 22.39
N ASP A 2 16.37 18.30 21.38
CA ASP A 2 15.65 19.56 21.16
C ASP A 2 14.14 19.31 21.10
N SER A 3 13.37 20.28 21.59
CA SER A 3 11.89 20.22 21.56
C SER A 3 11.38 20.01 20.12
N ILE A 4 12.14 20.49 19.14
CA ILE A 4 11.93 20.34 17.71
C ILE A 4 12.08 18.88 17.28
N VAL A 5 13.18 18.22 17.62
CA VAL A 5 13.47 16.81 17.23
C VAL A 5 12.37 15.87 17.73
N ARG A 6 11.86 16.10 18.95
CA ARG A 6 10.73 15.33 19.48
C ARG A 6 9.46 15.51 18.65
N ARG A 7 9.09 16.76 18.33
CA ARG A 7 7.88 17.05 17.56
C ARG A 7 7.95 16.38 16.18
N VAL A 8 9.13 16.44 15.55
CA VAL A 8 9.39 15.78 14.26
C VAL A 8 9.21 14.26 14.35
N LEU A 9 9.77 13.60 15.36
CA LEU A 9 9.61 12.14 15.53
C LEU A 9 8.16 11.72 15.77
N ILE A 10 7.40 12.48 16.56
CA ILE A 10 5.98 12.21 16.81
C ILE A 10 5.17 12.37 15.53
N LEU A 11 5.39 13.46 14.78
CA LEU A 11 4.69 13.71 13.52
C LEU A 11 5.01 12.64 12.47
N LEU A 12 6.28 12.26 12.34
CA LEU A 12 6.70 11.17 11.44
C LEU A 12 6.04 9.84 11.83
N GLY A 13 6.05 9.51 13.13
CA GLY A 13 5.44 8.26 13.59
C GLY A 13 3.93 8.23 13.37
N ALA A 14 3.23 9.33 13.65
CA ALA A 14 1.80 9.46 13.39
C ALA A 14 1.49 9.38 11.89
N GLY A 15 2.31 10.01 11.04
CA GLY A 15 2.19 9.94 9.58
C GLY A 15 2.36 8.52 9.05
N LEU A 16 3.34 7.76 9.54
CA LEU A 16 3.54 6.37 9.16
C LEU A 16 2.37 5.46 9.59
N MET A 17 1.81 5.70 10.78
CA MET A 17 0.61 4.98 11.24
C MET A 17 -0.62 5.31 10.39
N ALA A 18 -0.85 6.59 10.08
CA ALA A 18 -1.96 7.00 9.22
C ALA A 18 -1.83 6.42 7.81
N TRP A 19 -0.61 6.42 7.26
CA TRP A 19 -0.31 5.80 5.96
C TRP A 19 -0.53 4.29 5.98
N GLY A 20 -0.01 3.59 7.00
CA GLY A 20 -0.22 2.15 7.16
C GLY A 20 -1.70 1.79 7.31
N TYR A 21 -2.45 2.55 8.12
CA TYR A 21 -3.90 2.38 8.27
C TYR A 21 -4.64 2.55 6.94
N TYR A 22 -4.32 3.61 6.19
CA TYR A 22 -4.92 3.84 4.87
C TYR A 22 -4.65 2.68 3.91
N HIS A 23 -3.43 2.15 3.89
CA HIS A 23 -3.09 1.01 3.05
C HIS A 23 -3.69 -0.32 3.48
N LEU A 24 -4.13 -0.48 4.74
CA LEU A 24 -4.78 -1.69 5.24
C LEU A 24 -6.31 -1.64 5.09
N PHE A 25 -6.92 -0.50 5.39
CA PHE A 25 -8.37 -0.38 5.54
C PHE A 25 -9.01 0.65 4.61
N GLY A 26 -8.26 1.67 4.19
CA GLY A 26 -8.77 2.79 3.40
C GLY A 26 -8.75 2.52 1.90
N LEU A 27 -7.69 1.89 1.40
CA LEU A 27 -7.54 1.55 0.00
C LEU A 27 -8.28 0.25 -0.30
N THR A 28 -9.23 0.32 -1.21
CA THR A 28 -9.80 -0.89 -1.79
C THR A 28 -8.72 -1.64 -2.59
N LEU A 29 -8.99 -2.91 -2.85
CA LEU A 29 -8.09 -3.78 -3.60
C LEU A 29 -7.98 -3.31 -5.06
N GLU A 30 -9.11 -2.88 -5.62
CA GLU A 30 -9.27 -2.27 -6.94
C GLU A 30 -8.42 -1.00 -7.11
N GLU A 31 -8.52 -0.04 -6.18
CA GLU A 31 -7.75 1.20 -6.24
C GLU A 31 -6.23 0.96 -6.19
N SER A 32 -5.78 -0.13 -5.56
CA SER A 32 -4.35 -0.44 -5.54
C SER A 32 -3.78 -0.94 -6.85
N TYR A 33 -4.65 -1.39 -7.77
CA TYR A 33 -4.24 -1.82 -9.10
C TYR A 33 -4.12 -0.64 -10.07
N VAL A 34 -4.71 0.52 -9.78
CA VAL A 34 -4.66 1.70 -10.66
C VAL A 34 -3.21 2.11 -10.94
N ASN A 35 -2.93 2.42 -12.21
CA ASN A 35 -1.60 2.70 -12.77
C ASN A 35 -0.58 1.55 -12.75
N ARG A 36 -0.98 0.35 -12.31
CA ARG A 36 -0.13 -0.85 -12.28
C ARG A 36 -0.26 -1.64 -13.57
N ARG A 37 0.80 -2.35 -13.94
CA ARG A 37 0.75 -3.34 -15.02
C ARG A 37 0.13 -4.62 -14.47
N VAL A 38 -0.95 -5.07 -15.09
CA VAL A 38 -1.74 -6.23 -14.66
C VAL A 38 -1.89 -7.20 -15.83
N THR A 39 -1.79 -8.48 -15.52
CA THR A 39 -2.06 -9.56 -16.45
C THR A 39 -3.32 -10.30 -15.98
N ALA A 40 -4.34 -10.34 -16.83
CA ALA A 40 -5.62 -10.97 -16.54
C ALA A 40 -5.94 -12.06 -17.58
N SER A 41 -6.67 -13.09 -17.14
CA SER A 41 -7.30 -14.05 -18.04
C SER A 41 -8.55 -13.42 -18.62
N LEU A 42 -8.73 -13.51 -19.93
CA LEU A 42 -10.04 -13.22 -20.51
C LEU A 42 -11.02 -14.33 -20.12
N PRO A 43 -12.31 -14.01 -19.90
CA PRO A 43 -13.31 -15.02 -19.64
C PRO A 43 -13.41 -15.97 -20.85
N TRP A 44 -13.81 -17.22 -20.60
CA TRP A 44 -14.03 -18.25 -21.64
C TRP A 44 -12.78 -18.79 -22.35
N GLY A 45 -11.58 -18.58 -21.79
CA GLY A 45 -10.35 -19.19 -22.30
C GLY A 45 -9.81 -18.54 -23.58
N HIS A 46 -10.22 -17.30 -23.87
CA HIS A 46 -9.76 -16.52 -25.03
C HIS A 46 -8.32 -15.99 -24.93
N GLY A 47 -7.56 -16.44 -23.93
CA GLY A 47 -6.15 -16.08 -23.74
C GLY A 47 -5.93 -15.10 -22.60
N VAL A 48 -4.72 -14.56 -22.55
CA VAL A 48 -4.23 -13.70 -21.48
C VAL A 48 -4.00 -12.30 -22.03
N ILE A 49 -4.50 -11.29 -21.32
CA ILE A 49 -4.25 -9.88 -21.62
C ILE A 49 -3.28 -9.31 -20.61
N THR A 50 -2.33 -8.49 -21.07
CA THR A 50 -1.47 -7.67 -20.20
C THR A 50 -1.63 -6.22 -20.59
N GLY A 51 -1.85 -5.35 -19.60
CA GLY A 51 -2.03 -3.92 -19.80
C GLY A 51 -1.81 -3.12 -18.52
N ARG A 52 -1.85 -1.79 -18.62
CA ARG A 52 -1.87 -0.89 -17.47
C ARG A 52 -3.31 -0.66 -17.03
N VAL A 53 -3.58 -0.70 -15.74
CA VAL A 53 -4.91 -0.36 -15.23
C VAL A 53 -5.12 1.15 -15.28
N ALA A 54 -6.08 1.59 -16.07
CA ALA A 54 -6.49 3.00 -16.14
C ALA A 54 -7.45 3.35 -15.00
N ALA A 55 -8.39 2.46 -14.71
CA ALA A 55 -9.35 2.60 -13.61
C ALA A 55 -9.81 1.22 -13.11
N ALA A 56 -10.26 1.16 -11.86
CA ALA A 56 -10.87 -0.02 -11.28
C ALA A 56 -12.04 0.40 -10.38
N GLU A 57 -13.22 -0.14 -10.64
CA GLU A 57 -14.45 0.18 -9.90
C GLU A 57 -15.45 -0.98 -9.95
N GLY A 58 -16.01 -1.37 -8.80
CA GLY A 58 -17.12 -2.32 -8.71
C GLY A 58 -16.75 -3.73 -9.20
N GLY A 59 -15.54 -4.19 -8.90
CA GLY A 59 -14.98 -5.48 -9.31
C GLY A 59 -14.54 -5.55 -10.77
N ARG A 60 -14.60 -4.42 -11.49
CA ARG A 60 -14.18 -4.28 -12.89
C ARG A 60 -12.89 -3.49 -12.98
N ILE A 61 -12.03 -3.88 -13.90
CA ILE A 61 -10.74 -3.23 -14.15
C ILE A 61 -10.70 -2.87 -15.63
N LEU A 62 -10.40 -1.61 -15.91
CA LEU A 62 -10.16 -1.12 -17.26
C LEU A 62 -8.67 -1.18 -17.55
N LEU A 63 -8.29 -2.06 -18.48
CA LEU A 63 -6.93 -2.27 -18.93
C LEU A 63 -6.67 -1.50 -20.23
N GLU A 64 -5.58 -0.76 -20.24
CA GLU A 64 -4.99 -0.13 -21.41
C GLU A 64 -3.79 -0.99 -21.85
N LYS A 65 -3.87 -1.67 -23.00
CA LYS A 65 -2.77 -2.51 -23.53
C LYS A 65 -1.56 -1.66 -23.88
N GLU A 66 -1.81 -0.58 -24.62
CA GLU A 66 -0.82 0.40 -25.07
C GLU A 66 -1.33 1.82 -24.82
N PRO A 67 -0.46 2.80 -24.59
CA PRO A 67 -0.87 4.19 -24.38
C PRO A 67 -1.74 4.69 -25.54
N GLY A 68 -2.98 5.10 -25.25
CA GLY A 68 -3.95 5.57 -26.24
C GLY A 68 -4.73 4.47 -26.97
N SER A 69 -4.57 3.20 -26.58
CA SER A 69 -5.38 2.09 -27.09
C SER A 69 -6.78 2.05 -26.45
N ALA A 70 -7.69 1.27 -27.05
CA ALA A 70 -9.01 1.04 -26.47
C ALA A 70 -8.89 0.37 -25.10
N LEU A 71 -9.70 0.83 -24.15
CA LEU A 71 -9.79 0.24 -22.83
C LEU A 71 -10.54 -1.09 -22.91
N GLU A 72 -9.92 -2.16 -22.44
CA GLU A 72 -10.54 -3.48 -22.30
C GLU A 72 -10.97 -3.71 -20.85
N GLU A 73 -12.23 -4.11 -20.67
CA GLU A 73 -12.80 -4.40 -19.36
C GLU A 73 -12.51 -5.86 -18.99
N VAL A 74 -11.92 -6.06 -17.82
CA VAL A 74 -11.71 -7.38 -17.22
C VAL A 74 -12.24 -7.41 -15.79
N MET A 75 -12.63 -8.58 -15.31
CA MET A 75 -13.04 -8.75 -13.92
C MET A 75 -11.82 -8.88 -13.02
N GLN A 76 -11.90 -8.31 -11.83
CA GLN A 76 -10.84 -8.38 -10.83
C GLN A 76 -10.47 -9.83 -10.45
N LYS A 77 -11.47 -10.71 -10.35
CA LYS A 77 -11.26 -12.14 -10.04
C LYS A 77 -10.44 -12.89 -11.10
N ASP A 78 -10.37 -12.34 -12.31
CA ASP A 78 -9.65 -12.96 -13.43
C ASP A 78 -8.21 -12.42 -13.54
N VAL A 79 -7.79 -11.53 -12.62
CA VAL A 79 -6.41 -11.04 -12.52
C VAL A 79 -5.49 -12.13 -11.99
N ILE A 80 -4.44 -12.42 -12.75
CA ILE A 80 -3.44 -13.45 -12.42
C ILE A 80 -2.25 -12.80 -11.71
N THR A 81 -1.68 -11.75 -12.33
CA THR A 81 -0.49 -11.08 -11.81
C THR A 81 -0.60 -9.55 -11.87
N VAL A 82 0.10 -8.90 -10.95
CA VAL A 82 0.23 -7.45 -10.80
C VAL A 82 1.71 -7.14 -10.64
N GLU A 83 2.29 -6.35 -11.56
CA GLU A 83 3.72 -6.02 -11.58
C GLU A 83 4.63 -7.24 -11.42
N GLU A 84 4.36 -8.29 -12.21
CA GLU A 84 5.13 -9.55 -12.21
C GLU A 84 4.94 -10.44 -10.95
N LEU A 85 4.18 -9.98 -9.96
CA LEU A 85 3.82 -10.76 -8.78
C LEU A 85 2.44 -11.41 -8.94
N PRO A 86 2.23 -12.65 -8.45
CA PRO A 86 0.89 -13.20 -8.30
C PRO A 86 -0.01 -12.25 -7.49
N ALA A 87 -1.28 -12.11 -7.88
CA ALA A 87 -2.21 -11.17 -7.24
C ALA A 87 -2.27 -11.34 -5.70
N GLY A 88 -2.28 -12.59 -5.22
CA GLY A 88 -2.24 -12.89 -3.79
C GLY A 88 -0.93 -12.47 -3.11
N GLU A 89 0.22 -12.64 -3.76
CA GLU A 89 1.51 -12.19 -3.21
C GLU A 89 1.61 -10.66 -3.19
N TYR A 90 1.03 -9.98 -4.18
CA TYR A 90 0.95 -8.53 -4.22
C TYR A 90 0.16 -7.98 -3.02
N GLU A 91 -0.99 -8.57 -2.71
CA GLU A 91 -1.80 -8.23 -1.54
C GLU A 91 -1.05 -8.43 -0.23
N VAL A 92 -0.41 -9.61 -0.07
CA VAL A 92 0.38 -9.92 1.13
C VAL A 92 1.53 -8.92 1.26
N ARG A 93 2.26 -8.61 0.19
CA ARG A 93 3.35 -7.64 0.20
C ARG A 93 2.86 -6.24 0.55
N ARG A 94 1.71 -5.81 0.04
CA ARG A 94 1.08 -4.53 0.39
C ARG A 94 0.73 -4.50 1.88
N ALA A 95 0.07 -5.53 2.40
CA ALA A 95 -0.30 -5.63 3.80
C ALA A 95 0.93 -5.62 4.72
N VAL A 96 1.97 -6.41 4.39
CA VAL A 96 3.22 -6.46 5.16
C VAL A 96 3.91 -5.10 5.20
N ARG A 97 3.96 -4.35 4.09
CA ARG A 97 4.52 -2.99 4.06
C ARG A 97 3.75 -2.03 4.96
N ALA A 98 2.42 -2.10 4.90
CA ALA A 98 1.55 -1.24 5.70
C ALA A 98 1.66 -1.53 7.21
N VAL A 99 1.70 -2.82 7.59
CA VAL A 99 1.95 -3.25 8.97
C VAL A 99 3.34 -2.79 9.43
N SER A 100 4.37 -3.01 8.61
CA SER A 100 5.75 -2.60 8.93
C SER A 100 5.86 -1.09 9.18
N ALA A 101 5.21 -0.28 8.33
CA ALA A 101 5.16 1.17 8.51
C ALA A 101 4.44 1.56 9.82
N THR A 102 3.33 0.90 10.15
CA THR A 102 2.59 1.14 11.39
C THR A 102 3.43 0.82 12.62
N VAL A 103 4.13 -0.32 12.61
CA VAL A 103 5.03 -0.75 13.68
C VAL A 103 6.19 0.25 13.84
N ALA A 104 6.86 0.61 12.74
CA ALA A 104 7.94 1.60 12.75
C ALA A 104 7.46 2.96 13.29
N GLY A 105 6.28 3.41 12.88
CA GLY A 105 5.67 4.63 13.38
C GLY A 105 5.42 4.60 14.90
N GLY A 106 4.93 3.47 15.40
CA GLY A 106 4.76 3.22 16.84
C GLY A 106 6.09 3.29 17.61
N PHE A 107 7.15 2.69 17.07
CA PHE A 107 8.49 2.76 17.68
C PHE A 107 9.04 4.18 17.74
N LEU A 108 8.82 5.00 16.71
CA LEU A 108 9.26 6.40 16.70
C LEU A 108 8.56 7.22 17.79
N ILE A 109 7.24 7.07 17.93
CA ILE A 109 6.47 7.74 18.98
C ILE A 109 6.92 7.25 20.36
N TRP A 110 7.02 5.93 20.54
CA TRP A 110 7.46 5.33 21.79
C TRP A 110 8.86 5.82 22.19
N GLY A 111 9.83 5.81 21.27
CA GLY A 111 11.18 6.32 21.52
C GLY A 111 11.20 7.81 21.89
N ALA A 112 10.40 8.63 21.20
CA ALA A 112 10.29 10.07 21.49
C ALA A 112 9.71 10.35 22.89
N LEU A 113 8.80 9.50 23.37
CA LEU A 113 8.20 9.57 24.70
C LEU A 113 9.08 8.94 25.79
N PHE A 114 9.74 7.82 25.52
CA PHE A 114 10.50 7.05 26.53
C PHE A 114 11.87 7.65 26.85
N LEU A 115 12.54 8.28 25.89
CA LEU A 115 13.75 9.08 26.13
C LEU A 115 13.51 10.28 27.09
N ARG A 116 12.26 10.56 27.44
CA ARG A 116 11.87 11.47 28.54
C ARG A 116 12.18 10.88 29.92
N ARG A 117 11.95 9.58 30.10
CA ARG A 117 11.87 8.92 31.41
C ARG A 117 13.25 8.61 31.98
N THR A 118 14.19 8.22 31.13
CA THR A 118 15.58 7.94 31.55
C THR A 118 16.40 9.19 31.87
N ARG A 119 15.97 10.38 31.41
CA ARG A 119 16.67 11.64 31.67
C ARG A 119 16.32 12.29 33.01
N TRP A 120 15.29 11.80 33.72
CA TRP A 120 14.87 12.28 35.04
C TRP A 120 15.16 11.26 36.17
N GLY A 121 15.76 10.11 35.87
CA GLY A 121 16.10 9.06 36.84
C GLY A 121 17.59 8.87 37.11
N GLY A 122 18.47 9.72 36.57
CA GLY A 122 19.93 9.65 36.71
C GLY A 122 20.51 10.77 37.57
N GLY A 123 19.84 11.12 38.66
CA GLY A 123 20.26 12.13 39.61
C GLY A 123 20.10 11.62 41.05
N TYR A 124 20.86 10.57 41.37
CA TYR A 124 21.30 10.21 42.72
C TYR A 124 22.73 9.73 42.62
#